data_AF-M1REP6-F1
#
_entry.id   AF-M1REP6-F1
#
_cell.length_a   1.000
_cell.length_b   1.000
_cell.length_c   1.000
_cell.angle_alpha   90.00
_cell.angle_beta   90.00
_cell.angle_gamma   90.00
#
_symmetry.space_group_name_H-M   'P 1'
#
loop_
_entity.id
_entity.type
_entity.pdbx_description
1 polymer ?
#
loop_
_entity_poly.entity_id
_entity_poly.type
_entity_poly.pdbx_seq_one_letter_code
_entity_poly.pdbx_strand_id
1 'polypeptide(L)'
;MSVRHKVKELIDKKYEEIEKINKNPIKVYVVFSPKDNLEDFDPELAEVIEFELDKESEESKKKFLDRLLREVLEAEVKNMVWCGFVVDTKDELIPILEHIPQDEMVEFISLKKED
;
A
#
# COMPACT_ATOMS: atom_id res chain seq x y z
N MET A 1 1.64 20.90 -13.68
CA MET A 1 1.84 20.10 -12.46
C MET A 1 2.82 18.98 -12.75
N SER A 2 3.87 18.83 -11.93
CA SER A 2 4.85 17.73 -12.05
C SER A 2 4.24 16.41 -11.58
N VAL A 3 4.66 15.28 -12.16
CA VAL A 3 4.24 13.91 -11.78
C VAL A 3 4.33 13.69 -10.28
N ARG A 4 5.41 14.15 -9.65
CA ARG A 4 5.62 14.07 -8.20
C ARG A 4 4.52 14.74 -7.37
N HIS A 5 3.96 15.86 -7.84
CA HIS A 5 2.88 16.53 -7.12
C HIS A 5 1.58 15.73 -7.20
N LYS A 6 1.28 15.16 -8.36
CA LYS A 6 0.10 14.29 -8.55
C LYS A 6 0.19 13.03 -7.69
N VAL A 7 1.36 12.39 -7.68
CA VAL A 7 1.60 11.19 -6.86
C VAL A 7 1.45 11.53 -5.38
N LYS A 8 1.99 12.67 -4.94
CA LYS A 8 1.84 13.12 -3.56
C LYS A 8 0.38 13.35 -3.17
N GLU A 9 -0.40 14.04 -4.00
CA GLU A 9 -1.84 14.23 -3.77
C GLU A 9 -2.60 12.90 -3.67
N LEU A 10 -2.25 11.91 -4.51
CA LEU A 10 -2.83 10.57 -4.45
C LEU A 10 -2.48 9.85 -3.15
N ILE A 11 -1.21 9.90 -2.75
CA ILE A 11 -0.73 9.33 -1.50
C ILE A 11 -1.46 9.95 -0.31
N ASP A 12 -1.52 11.28 -0.24
CA ASP A 12 -2.16 12.00 0.86
C ASP A 12 -3.63 11.58 0.98
N LYS A 13 -4.36 11.50 -0.14
CA LYS A 13 -5.76 11.05 -0.16
C LYS A 13 -5.95 9.62 0.35
N LYS A 14 -5.10 8.69 -0.06
CA LYS A 14 -5.16 7.28 0.39
C LYS A 14 -4.73 7.14 1.85
N TYR A 15 -3.79 7.97 2.29
CA TYR A 15 -3.34 8.00 3.66
C TYR A 15 -4.44 8.47 4.63
N GLU A 16 -5.32 9.37 4.23
CA GLU A 16 -6.52 9.72 5.02
C GLU A 16 -7.40 8.51 5.34
N GLU A 17 -7.45 7.49 4.47
CA GLU A 17 -8.18 6.24 4.73
C GLU A 17 -7.49 5.43 5.84
N ILE A 18 -6.16 5.41 5.88
CA ILE A 18 -5.37 4.79 6.95
C ILE A 18 -5.56 5.54 8.29
N GLU A 19 -5.64 6.86 8.26
CA GLU A 19 -5.85 7.68 9.48
C GLU A 19 -7.18 7.40 10.17
N LYS A 20 -8.21 6.99 9.42
CA LYS A 20 -9.54 6.65 9.97
C LYS A 20 -9.55 5.35 10.78
N ILE A 21 -8.51 4.52 10.68
CA ILE A 21 -8.42 3.24 11.39
C ILE A 21 -8.09 3.52 12.87
N ASN A 22 -8.92 3.07 13.81
CA ASN A 22 -8.73 3.30 15.25
C ASN A 22 -7.78 2.29 15.92
N LYS A 23 -6.63 2.01 15.30
CA LYS A 23 -5.61 1.07 15.78
C LYS A 23 -4.22 1.65 15.59
N ASN A 24 -3.33 1.46 16.55
CA ASN A 24 -1.93 1.91 16.52
C ASN A 24 -1.07 1.03 17.44
N PRO A 25 0.16 0.61 17.05
CA PRO A 25 0.76 0.71 15.73
C PRO A 25 0.09 -0.22 14.72
N ILE A 26 0.26 0.08 13.43
CA ILE A 26 -0.24 -0.74 12.32
C ILE A 26 0.89 -1.12 11.39
N LYS A 27 0.72 -2.24 10.68
CA LYS A 27 1.54 -2.57 9.52
C LYS A 27 0.79 -2.20 8.25
N VAL A 28 1.49 -1.64 7.30
CA VAL A 28 0.92 -1.23 6.00
C VAL A 28 1.67 -1.98 4.91
N TYR A 29 0.95 -2.84 4.20
CA TYR A 29 1.43 -3.54 3.03
C TYR A 29 1.07 -2.71 1.80
N VAL A 30 2.08 -2.12 1.17
CA VAL A 30 1.91 -1.33 -0.05
C VAL A 30 1.96 -2.30 -1.23
N VAL A 31 0.88 -2.32 -2.03
CA VAL A 31 0.69 -3.30 -3.09
C VAL A 31 0.96 -2.67 -4.44
N PHE A 32 1.83 -3.28 -5.23
CA PHE A 32 2.13 -2.92 -6.60
C PHE A 32 1.83 -4.11 -7.51
N SER A 33 1.25 -3.83 -8.68
CA SER A 33 0.99 -4.86 -9.70
C SER A 33 1.49 -4.39 -11.07
N PRO A 34 2.03 -5.28 -11.90
CA PRO A 34 2.25 -4.99 -13.33
C PRO A 34 0.97 -4.50 -14.01
N LYS A 35 1.10 -3.56 -14.96
CA LYS A 35 -0.08 -2.97 -15.66
C LYS A 35 -0.93 -4.01 -16.41
N ASP A 36 -0.28 -5.03 -16.94
CA ASP A 36 -0.89 -6.15 -17.65
C ASP A 36 -1.52 -7.19 -16.72
N ASN A 37 -1.21 -7.14 -15.42
CA ASN A 37 -1.78 -8.00 -14.38
C ASN A 37 -3.02 -7.37 -13.70
N LEU A 38 -3.63 -6.32 -14.26
CA LEU A 38 -4.80 -5.65 -13.64
C LEU A 38 -6.15 -6.24 -14.09
N GLU A 39 -6.23 -6.84 -15.28
CA GLU A 39 -7.48 -7.39 -15.82
C GLU A 39 -7.76 -8.81 -15.30
N ASP A 40 -6.75 -9.68 -15.42
CA ASP A 40 -6.74 -11.03 -14.86
C ASP A 40 -5.70 -11.08 -13.73
N PHE A 41 -6.08 -10.58 -12.56
CA PHE A 41 -5.17 -10.39 -11.44
C PHE A 41 -4.61 -11.71 -10.91
N ASP A 42 -3.28 -11.84 -10.92
CA ASP A 42 -2.54 -12.89 -10.21
C ASP A 42 -1.77 -12.28 -9.03
N PRO A 43 -2.10 -12.63 -7.76
CA PRO A 43 -1.39 -12.16 -6.59
C PRO A 43 0.11 -12.52 -6.56
N GLU A 44 0.52 -13.62 -7.21
CA GLU A 44 1.93 -14.05 -7.22
C GLU A 44 2.83 -13.09 -8.03
N LEU A 45 2.25 -12.37 -8.98
CA LEU A 45 2.94 -11.36 -9.79
C LEU A 45 2.99 -9.99 -9.10
N ALA A 46 2.29 -9.81 -7.98
CA ALA A 46 2.27 -8.56 -7.24
C ALA A 46 3.52 -8.38 -6.35
N GLU A 47 4.07 -7.17 -6.35
CA GLU A 47 5.09 -6.76 -5.39
C GLU A 47 4.42 -6.13 -4.16
N VAL A 48 4.79 -6.62 -2.97
CA VAL A 48 4.26 -6.11 -1.70
C VAL A 48 5.41 -5.65 -0.83
N ILE A 49 5.34 -4.40 -0.36
CA ILE A 49 6.33 -3.81 0.54
C ILE A 49 5.69 -3.57 1.91
N GLU A 50 6.27 -4.14 2.96
CA GLU A 50 5.82 -3.95 4.34
C GLU A 50 6.41 -2.69 4.96
N PHE A 51 5.57 -1.94 5.66
CA PHE A 51 5.94 -0.82 6.50
C PHE A 51 5.32 -0.95 7.89
N GLU A 52 6.07 -0.54 8.91
CA GLU A 52 5.52 -0.26 10.23
C GLU A 52 5.21 1.22 10.35
N LEU A 53 3.99 1.53 10.78
CA LEU A 53 3.52 2.89 10.94
C LEU A 53 3.00 3.10 12.37
N ASP A 54 3.64 4.03 13.06
CA ASP A 54 3.15 4.60 14.31
C ASP A 54 2.46 5.94 14.01
N LYS A 55 1.13 5.94 14.07
CA LYS A 55 0.29 7.10 13.76
C LYS A 55 0.32 8.17 14.84
N GLU A 56 0.90 7.92 16.00
CA GLU A 56 1.10 8.93 17.03
C GLU A 56 2.45 9.64 16.87
N SER A 57 3.35 9.08 16.06
CA SER A 57 4.67 9.64 15.79
C SER A 57 4.72 10.38 14.45
N GLU A 58 4.79 11.71 14.51
CA GLU A 58 4.99 12.55 13.32
C GLU A 58 6.25 12.18 12.52
N GLU A 59 7.30 11.71 13.20
CA GLU A 59 8.51 11.22 12.53
C GLU A 59 8.24 9.92 11.75
N SER A 60 7.46 8.98 12.33
CA SER A 60 7.06 7.75 11.66
C SER A 60 6.21 8.04 10.42
N LYS A 61 5.19 8.91 10.55
CA LYS A 61 4.36 9.35 9.43
C LYS A 61 5.19 9.94 8.29
N LYS A 62 6.08 10.87 8.61
CA LYS A 62 6.93 11.52 7.60
C LYS A 62 7.81 10.52 6.89
N LYS A 63 8.46 9.60 7.63
CA LYS A 63 9.29 8.54 7.04
C LYS A 63 8.48 7.63 6.13
N PHE A 64 7.27 7.25 6.55
CA PHE A 64 6.36 6.44 5.74
C PHE A 64 6.00 7.14 4.43
N LEU A 65 5.50 8.38 4.48
CA LEU A 65 5.10 9.14 3.29
C LEU A 65 6.27 9.42 2.33
N ASP A 66 7.43 9.81 2.88
CA ASP A 66 8.63 10.08 2.07
C ASP A 66 9.13 8.82 1.36
N ARG A 67 9.08 7.66 2.04
CA ARG A 67 9.49 6.39 1.45
C ARG A 67 8.45 5.89 0.45
N LEU A 68 7.16 5.92 0.79
CA LEU A 68 6.08 5.56 -0.12
C LEU A 68 6.15 6.36 -1.44
N LEU A 69 6.36 7.67 -1.36
CA LEU A 69 6.52 8.50 -2.55
C LEU A 69 7.67 8.02 -3.43
N ARG A 70 8.79 7.56 -2.84
CA ARG A 70 9.90 6.99 -3.60
C ARG A 70 9.52 5.67 -4.24
N GLU A 71 8.94 4.74 -3.49
CA GLU A 71 8.55 3.42 -4.00
C GLU A 71 7.56 3.55 -5.16
N VAL A 72 6.56 4.44 -5.06
CA VAL A 72 5.58 4.67 -6.14
C VAL A 72 6.25 5.22 -7.40
N LEU A 73 7.17 6.19 -7.26
CA LEU A 73 7.91 6.72 -8.41
C LEU A 73 8.85 5.69 -9.03
N GLU A 74 9.48 4.82 -8.22
CA GLU A 74 10.34 3.74 -8.71
C GLU A 74 9.52 2.62 -9.38
N ALA A 75 8.34 2.31 -8.85
CA ALA A 75 7.40 1.36 -9.43
C ALA A 75 6.95 1.77 -10.83
N GLU A 76 6.69 3.07 -11.06
CA GLU A 76 6.36 3.59 -12.41
C GLU A 76 7.47 3.29 -13.42
N VAL A 77 8.75 3.38 -13.02
CA VAL A 77 9.91 3.05 -13.87
C VAL A 77 9.99 1.55 -14.16
N LYS A 78 9.57 0.71 -13.21
CA LYS A 78 9.47 -0.76 -13.36
C LYS A 78 8.21 -1.22 -14.10
N ASN A 79 7.42 -0.30 -14.66
CA ASN A 79 6.13 -0.57 -15.30
C ASN A 79 5.09 -1.21 -14.38
N MET A 80 5.20 -0.94 -13.08
CA MET A 80 4.22 -1.32 -12.07
C MET A 80 3.29 -0.16 -11.74
N VAL A 81 2.11 -0.50 -11.22
CA VAL A 81 1.10 0.44 -10.73
C VAL A 81 0.93 0.22 -9.25
N TRP A 82 0.84 1.32 -8.51
CA TRP A 82 0.44 1.26 -7.12
C TRP A 82 -1.06 0.99 -7.02
N CYS A 83 -1.42 -0.15 -6.46
CA CYS A 83 -2.81 -0.62 -6.32
C CYS A 83 -3.44 -0.21 -4.99
N GLY A 84 -2.67 0.31 -4.04
CA GLY A 84 -3.16 0.76 -2.74
C GLY A 84 -2.46 0.07 -1.57
N PHE A 85 -3.21 -0.17 -0.49
CA PHE A 85 -2.69 -0.71 0.75
C PHE A 85 -3.51 -1.90 1.25
N VAL A 86 -2.88 -2.75 2.04
CA VAL A 86 -3.57 -3.62 3.00
C VAL A 86 -3.01 -3.30 4.38
N VAL A 87 -3.88 -2.92 5.31
CA VAL A 87 -3.48 -2.49 6.65
C VAL A 87 -3.73 -3.63 7.63
N ASP A 88 -2.68 -4.05 8.32
CA ASP A 88 -2.75 -5.05 9.37
C ASP A 88 -2.79 -4.38 10.74
N THR A 89 -3.90 -4.62 11.44
CA THR A 89 -4.15 -4.11 12.79
C THR A 89 -3.87 -5.15 13.89
N LYS A 90 -3.27 -6.30 13.53
CA LYS A 90 -3.13 -7.55 14.31
C LYS A 90 -4.42 -8.35 14.47
N ASP A 91 -5.56 -7.68 14.58
CA ASP A 91 -6.87 -8.33 14.71
C ASP A 91 -7.46 -8.66 13.34
N GLU A 92 -7.25 -7.79 12.35
CA GLU A 92 -7.78 -7.92 11.00
C GLU A 92 -6.87 -7.26 9.96
N LEU A 93 -7.01 -7.72 8.71
CA LEU A 93 -6.44 -7.12 7.51
C LEU A 93 -7.51 -6.26 6.82
N ILE A 94 -7.22 -4.97 6.63
CA ILE A 94 -8.13 -3.99 6.04
C ILE A 94 -7.60 -3.59 4.65
N PRO A 95 -8.22 -4.06 3.55
CA PRO A 95 -7.81 -3.68 2.21
C PRO A 95 -8.29 -2.26 1.85
N ILE A 96 -7.38 -1.45 1.35
CA ILE A 96 -7.60 -0.11 0.77
C ILE A 96 -7.01 -0.15 -0.65
N LEU A 97 -7.60 -0.99 -1.50
CA LEU A 97 -7.10 -1.29 -2.84
C LEU A 97 -8.01 -0.76 -3.94
N GLU A 98 -7.40 -0.38 -5.06
CA GLU A 98 -8.02 0.01 -6.31
C GLU A 98 -7.54 -0.92 -7.43
N HIS A 99 -8.41 -1.14 -8.43
CA HIS A 99 -8.11 -1.89 -9.66
C HIS A 99 -7.86 -3.40 -9.51
N ILE A 100 -7.75 -3.94 -8.31
CA ILE A 100 -7.53 -5.38 -8.06
C ILE A 100 -8.51 -5.95 -7.03
N PRO A 101 -8.79 -7.27 -7.04
CA PRO A 101 -9.63 -7.92 -6.05
C PRO A 101 -9.08 -7.78 -4.62
N GLN A 102 -9.92 -7.33 -3.70
CA GLN A 102 -9.52 -7.11 -2.31
C GLN A 102 -9.33 -8.41 -1.53
N ASP A 103 -10.26 -9.37 -1.70
CA ASP A 103 -10.26 -10.63 -0.96
C ASP A 103 -9.01 -11.47 -1.29
N GLU A 104 -8.64 -11.54 -2.57
CA GLU A 104 -7.44 -12.28 -3.02
C GLU A 104 -6.15 -11.72 -2.43
N MET A 105 -6.03 -10.39 -2.37
CA MET A 105 -4.86 -9.75 -1.76
C MET A 105 -4.78 -9.93 -0.26
N VAL A 106 -5.92 -9.93 0.43
CA VAL A 106 -5.98 -10.21 1.87
C VAL A 106 -5.54 -11.64 2.14
N GLU A 107 -6.02 -12.61 1.36
CA GLU A 107 -5.60 -14.01 1.47
C GLU A 107 -4.11 -14.17 1.19
N PHE A 108 -3.61 -13.59 0.11
CA PHE A 108 -2.19 -13.63 -0.26
C PHE A 108 -1.27 -13.07 0.84
N ILE A 109 -1.64 -11.92 1.42
CA ILE A 109 -0.86 -11.31 2.51
C ILE A 109 -0.96 -12.15 3.78
N SER A 110 -2.12 -12.73 4.07
CA SER A 110 -2.27 -13.63 5.22
C SER A 110 -1.34 -14.84 5.10
N LEU A 111 -1.26 -15.46 3.91
CA LEU A 111 -0.34 -16.57 3.65
C LEU A 111 1.12 -16.14 3.81
N LYS A 112 1.53 -14.99 3.25
CA LYS A 112 2.89 -14.45 3.39
C LYS A 112 3.30 -14.10 4.82
N LYS A 113 2.35 -13.91 5.74
CA LYS A 113 2.63 -13.64 7.16
C LYS A 113 2.91 -14.92 7.96
N GLU A 114 2.49 -16.07 7.45
CA GLU A 114 2.64 -17.37 8.13
C GLU A 114 3.95 -18.10 7.77
N ASP A 115 4.61 -17.71 6.69
CA ASP A 115 5.97 -18.15 6.29
C ASP A 115 7.10 -17.38 7.01
#